data_AF-A0A1G5RAE7-F1
#
_entry.id   AF-A0A1G5RAE7-F1
#
_cell.length_a   1.000
_cell.length_b   1.000
_cell.length_c   1.000
_cell.angle_alpha   90.00
_cell.angle_beta   90.00
_cell.angle_gamma   90.00
#
_symmetry.space_group_name_H-M   'P 1'
#
loop_
_entity.id
_entity.type
_entity.pdbx_description
1 polymer ?
#
loop_
_entity_poly.entity_id
_entity_poly.type
_entity_poly.pdbx_seq_one_letter_code
_entity_poly.pdbx_strand_id
1 'polypeptide(L)'
;MNILDENWTPAWGTIFTWFAMDNKGKIAVMVNNCLGNLPKTLLKINEVESLLDRLTEYMWEESQDFTNYPKNKNGDFLLDLYSSWRNRRNLSKHELIEEINDDFAESANYSDANLAKNKGFFVYNGIEGYNPGEDYPVGYEGETKMGDYFRYLVPTVYASIDDFPEELRRGIAVSDTVDFTVDRLLDNDLINTYFTRMYSE
;
A
#
# COMPACT_ATOMS: atom_id res chain seq x y z
N MET A 1 21.01 7.45 -4.15
CA MET A 1 21.89 6.60 -3.30
C MET A 1 20.97 5.53 -2.79
N ASN A 2 21.15 4.29 -3.23
CA ASN A 2 20.24 3.22 -2.88
C ASN A 2 20.46 2.88 -1.39
N ILE A 3 19.43 3.07 -0.57
CA ILE A 3 19.50 2.80 0.87
C ILE A 3 18.78 1.50 1.26
N LEU A 4 18.03 0.90 0.34
CA LEU A 4 17.33 -0.35 0.58
C LEU A 4 18.24 -1.54 0.30
N ASP A 5 18.52 -2.30 1.36
CA ASP A 5 19.18 -3.59 1.33
C ASP A 5 18.60 -4.53 2.41
N GLU A 6 19.10 -5.76 2.50
CA GLU A 6 18.62 -6.78 3.43
C GLU A 6 18.74 -6.42 4.92
N ASN A 7 19.58 -5.43 5.25
CA ASN A 7 19.79 -4.92 6.61
C ASN A 7 19.05 -3.60 6.85
N TRP A 8 18.32 -3.08 5.86
CA TRP A 8 17.52 -1.88 6.02
C TRP A 8 16.49 -2.05 7.12
N THR A 9 16.32 -0.99 7.90
CA THR A 9 15.31 -0.90 8.95
C THR A 9 14.55 0.41 8.83
N PRO A 10 13.25 0.44 9.16
CA PRO A 10 12.45 1.66 9.11
C PRO A 10 13.03 2.78 10.00
N ALA A 11 12.96 4.01 9.51
CA ALA A 11 13.44 5.18 10.23
C ALA A 11 12.65 6.42 9.82
N TRP A 12 12.73 7.46 10.66
CA TRP A 12 12.12 8.75 10.36
C TRP A 12 12.63 9.35 9.04
N GLY A 13 11.71 9.81 8.21
CA GLY A 13 12.01 10.48 6.94
C GLY A 13 12.23 9.55 5.75
N THR A 14 12.08 8.23 5.90
CA THR A 14 12.19 7.26 4.79
C THR A 14 10.84 6.67 4.45
N ILE A 15 10.18 7.23 3.43
CA ILE A 15 8.89 6.74 2.93
C ILE A 15 9.11 5.90 1.68
N PHE A 16 8.59 4.68 1.69
CA PHE A 16 8.59 3.76 0.57
C PHE A 16 7.20 3.21 0.33
N THR A 17 6.87 3.10 -0.95
CA THR A 17 5.71 2.36 -1.45
C THR A 17 6.18 1.01 -1.95
N TRP A 18 5.55 -0.07 -1.48
CA TRP A 18 5.81 -1.42 -1.95
C TRP A 18 4.50 -2.17 -2.24
N PHE A 19 4.60 -3.28 -2.95
CA PHE A 19 3.44 -3.97 -3.52
C PHE A 19 3.33 -5.39 -2.99
N ALA A 20 2.11 -5.79 -2.68
CA ALA A 20 1.80 -7.06 -2.06
C ALA A 20 0.65 -7.77 -2.79
N MET A 21 0.70 -9.10 -2.82
CA MET A 21 -0.37 -9.96 -3.31
C MET A 21 -0.86 -10.87 -2.20
N ASP A 22 -2.18 -10.91 -1.98
CA ASP A 22 -2.81 -11.79 -0.99
C ASP A 22 -2.96 -13.24 -1.49
N ASN A 23 -3.46 -14.12 -0.61
CA ASN A 23 -3.65 -15.54 -0.92
C ASN A 23 -4.76 -15.82 -1.96
N LYS A 24 -5.47 -14.79 -2.44
CA LYS A 24 -6.47 -14.85 -3.52
C LYS A 24 -6.00 -14.16 -4.80
N GLY A 25 -4.76 -13.68 -4.85
CA GLY A 25 -4.22 -12.98 -6.00
C GLY A 25 -4.65 -11.51 -6.12
N LYS A 26 -5.21 -10.90 -5.06
CA LYS A 26 -5.54 -9.47 -5.04
C LYS A 26 -4.32 -8.65 -4.67
N ILE A 27 -4.21 -7.45 -5.23
CA ILE A 27 -3.04 -6.59 -5.05
C ILE A 27 -3.30 -5.46 -4.05
N ALA A 28 -2.32 -5.20 -3.20
CA ALA A 28 -2.27 -4.05 -2.31
C ALA A 28 -1.04 -3.18 -2.58
N VAL A 29 -1.24 -1.87 -2.44
CA VAL A 29 -0.22 -0.85 -2.31
C VAL A 29 0.02 -0.62 -0.83
N MET A 30 1.28 -0.71 -0.41
CA MET A 30 1.70 -0.66 0.98
C MET A 30 2.61 0.55 1.17
N VAL A 31 2.13 1.58 1.88
CA VAL A 31 2.93 2.78 2.20
C VAL A 31 3.47 2.63 3.61
N ASN A 32 4.80 2.57 3.76
CA ASN A 32 5.38 2.29 5.07
C ASN A 32 5.25 3.45 6.08
N ASN A 33 4.97 4.67 5.62
CA ASN A 33 4.91 5.89 6.42
C ASN A 33 6.04 5.97 7.46
N CYS A 34 7.28 5.87 6.99
CA CYS A 34 8.51 5.88 7.80
C CYS A 34 8.79 4.60 8.60
N LEU A 35 7.80 4.06 9.34
CA LEU A 35 8.03 3.08 10.40
C LEU A 35 7.60 1.64 10.06
N GLY A 36 6.88 1.45 8.95
CA GLY A 36 6.51 0.13 8.45
C GLY A 36 7.70 -0.64 7.88
N ASN A 37 7.79 -1.92 8.24
CA ASN A 37 8.77 -2.85 7.70
C ASN A 37 8.44 -3.22 6.26
N LEU A 38 9.50 -3.38 5.46
CA LEU A 38 9.41 -4.02 4.15
C LEU A 38 9.77 -5.51 4.28
N PRO A 39 9.19 -6.41 3.45
CA PRO A 39 9.57 -7.82 3.46
C PRO A 39 11.07 -8.01 3.15
N LYS A 40 11.77 -8.83 3.93
CA LYS A 40 13.18 -9.17 3.69
C LYS A 40 13.39 -9.83 2.34
N THR A 41 12.39 -10.53 1.81
CA THR A 41 12.44 -11.13 0.47
C THR A 41 12.49 -10.07 -0.63
N LEU A 42 11.79 -8.95 -0.44
CA LEU A 42 11.85 -7.78 -1.32
C LEU A 42 13.22 -7.09 -1.20
N LEU A 43 13.67 -6.86 0.03
CA LEU A 43 14.96 -6.20 0.31
C LEU A 43 16.21 -6.96 -0.20
N LYS A 44 16.07 -8.25 -0.50
CA LYS A 44 17.12 -9.09 -1.11
C LYS A 44 17.25 -8.90 -2.62
N ILE A 45 16.33 -8.19 -3.26
CA ILE A 45 16.40 -7.94 -4.70
C ILE A 45 17.52 -6.92 -4.96
N ASN A 46 18.41 -7.26 -5.90
CA ASN A 46 19.40 -6.31 -6.38
C ASN A 46 18.69 -5.09 -6.98
N GLU A 47 19.11 -3.89 -6.58
CA GLU A 47 18.53 -2.63 -7.03
C GLU A 47 17.03 -2.49 -6.69
N VAL A 48 16.60 -3.03 -5.55
CA VAL A 48 15.20 -3.01 -5.09
C VAL A 48 14.57 -1.61 -5.11
N GLU A 49 15.29 -0.56 -4.69
CA GLU A 49 14.79 0.83 -4.72
C GLU A 49 14.39 1.24 -6.15
N SER A 50 15.26 1.01 -7.13
CA SER A 50 14.93 1.31 -8.54
C SER A 50 13.76 0.47 -9.06
N LEU A 51 13.60 -0.78 -8.61
CA LEU A 51 12.45 -1.59 -8.96
C LEU A 51 11.14 -1.03 -8.36
N LEU A 52 11.18 -0.57 -7.10
CA LEU A 52 10.03 0.05 -6.43
C LEU A 52 9.68 1.41 -7.04
N ASP A 53 10.67 2.19 -7.46
CA ASP A 53 10.46 3.43 -8.20
C ASP A 53 9.73 3.15 -9.52
N ARG A 54 10.20 2.19 -10.32
CA ARG A 54 9.55 1.81 -11.59
C ARG A 54 8.13 1.26 -11.39
N LEU A 55 7.89 0.48 -10.34
CA LEU A 55 6.55 0.04 -9.95
C LEU A 55 5.65 1.21 -9.55
N THR A 56 6.17 2.18 -8.81
CA THR A 56 5.44 3.37 -8.38
C THR A 56 5.11 4.27 -9.56
N GLU A 57 6.06 4.52 -10.45
CA GLU A 57 5.84 5.27 -11.70
C GLU A 57 4.80 4.56 -12.59
N TYR A 58 4.88 3.23 -12.73
CA TYR A 58 3.87 2.46 -13.47
C TYR A 58 2.48 2.57 -12.82
N MET A 59 2.41 2.46 -11.49
CA MET A 59 1.17 2.60 -10.73
C MET A 59 0.52 3.96 -10.99
N TRP A 60 1.30 5.06 -10.99
CA TRP A 60 0.80 6.42 -11.23
C TRP A 60 0.66 6.80 -12.71
N GLU A 61 0.99 5.90 -13.64
CA GLU A 61 1.01 6.16 -15.09
C GLU A 61 2.04 7.20 -15.54
N GLU A 62 3.12 7.33 -14.77
CA GLU A 62 4.25 8.24 -15.00
C GLU A 62 5.45 7.52 -15.63
N SER A 63 5.35 6.21 -15.84
CA SER A 63 6.45 5.41 -16.38
C SER A 63 6.84 5.85 -17.79
N GLN A 64 8.15 6.04 -17.99
CA GLN A 64 8.71 6.26 -19.33
C GLN A 64 8.92 4.93 -20.10
N ASP A 65 9.07 3.83 -19.39
CA ASP A 65 9.33 2.50 -19.95
C ASP A 65 8.05 1.77 -20.37
N PHE A 66 6.96 1.97 -19.61
CA PHE A 66 5.70 1.26 -19.79
C PHE A 66 4.58 2.25 -20.15
N THR A 67 4.12 2.23 -21.40
CA THR A 67 3.06 3.15 -21.88
C THR A 67 1.69 2.48 -22.01
N ASN A 68 1.62 1.17 -21.81
CA ASN A 68 0.38 0.41 -21.87
C ASN A 68 -0.06 0.07 -20.46
N TYR A 69 -1.11 0.75 -20.02
CA TYR A 69 -1.67 0.59 -18.68
C TYR A 69 -2.90 -0.32 -18.71
N PRO A 70 -3.27 -0.95 -17.58
CA PRO A 70 -4.47 -1.75 -17.48
C PRO A 70 -5.69 -0.88 -17.75
N LYS A 71 -6.74 -1.49 -18.32
CA LYS A 71 -8.00 -0.78 -18.52
C LYS A 71 -8.55 -0.36 -17.17
N ASN A 72 -9.10 0.85 -17.12
CA ASN A 72 -9.86 1.32 -15.96
C ASN A 72 -10.94 0.29 -15.59
N LYS A 73 -10.89 -0.19 -14.35
CA LYS A 73 -11.81 -1.22 -13.85
C LYS A 73 -13.24 -0.69 -13.64
N ASN A 74 -13.44 0.63 -13.69
CA ASN A 74 -14.69 1.34 -13.43
C ASN A 74 -15.34 0.89 -12.11
N GLY A 75 -14.50 0.70 -11.09
CA GLY A 75 -14.93 0.32 -9.75
C GLY A 75 -15.31 1.54 -8.91
N ASP A 76 -15.31 1.30 -7.61
CA ASP A 76 -15.45 2.31 -6.57
C ASP A 76 -14.52 1.93 -5.41
N PHE A 77 -14.48 2.76 -4.37
CA PHE A 77 -13.73 2.48 -3.15
C PHE A 77 -14.62 2.51 -1.91
N LEU A 78 -14.19 1.81 -0.87
CA LEU A 78 -14.69 1.97 0.49
C LEU A 78 -13.55 2.48 1.36
N LEU A 79 -13.81 3.55 2.12
CA LEU A 79 -12.94 3.95 3.22
C LEU A 79 -13.15 2.98 4.39
N ASP A 80 -12.11 2.25 4.80
CA ASP A 80 -12.19 1.27 5.88
C ASP A 80 -11.73 1.86 7.21
N LEU A 81 -10.40 1.89 7.43
CA LEU A 81 -9.73 2.52 8.57
C LEU A 81 -9.03 3.80 8.14
N TYR A 82 -8.79 4.76 9.03
CA TYR A 82 -8.05 5.98 8.69
C TYR A 82 -7.24 6.51 9.87
N SER A 83 -6.13 7.19 9.56
CA SER A 83 -5.24 7.77 10.58
C SER A 83 -5.97 8.84 11.40
N SER A 84 -5.96 8.69 12.72
CA SER A 84 -6.45 9.72 13.64
C SER A 84 -5.55 10.97 13.61
N TRP A 85 -4.24 10.79 13.39
CA TRP A 85 -3.28 11.89 13.38
C TRP A 85 -3.43 12.80 12.17
N ARG A 86 -3.51 12.23 10.96
CA ARG A 86 -3.73 13.00 9.71
C ARG A 86 -5.07 13.73 9.74
N ASN A 87 -6.08 13.06 10.30
CA ASN A 87 -7.46 13.55 10.35
C ASN A 87 -7.83 14.18 11.69
N ARG A 88 -6.85 14.60 12.50
CA ARG A 88 -7.09 15.15 13.86
C ARG A 88 -8.00 16.37 13.92
N ARG A 89 -8.22 17.04 12.79
CA ARG A 89 -9.15 18.18 12.65
C ARG A 89 -10.58 17.74 12.37
N ASN A 90 -10.77 16.56 11.78
CA ASN A 90 -12.05 16.02 11.40
C ASN A 90 -12.04 14.48 11.30
N LEU A 91 -12.73 13.81 12.21
CA LEU A 91 -12.88 12.35 12.21
C LEU A 91 -14.22 11.89 11.61
N SER A 92 -14.95 12.76 10.95
CA SER A 92 -16.18 12.38 10.27
C SER A 92 -15.84 11.54 9.04
N LYS A 93 -16.20 10.25 9.10
CA LYS A 93 -16.01 9.33 7.98
C LYS A 93 -16.70 9.82 6.70
N HIS A 94 -17.84 10.51 6.82
CA HIS A 94 -18.55 11.05 5.66
C HIS A 94 -17.76 12.18 5.00
N GLU A 95 -17.32 13.16 5.79
CA GLU A 95 -16.57 14.31 5.25
C GLU A 95 -15.22 13.85 4.68
N LEU A 96 -14.57 12.86 5.29
CA LEU A 96 -13.35 12.25 4.71
C LEU A 96 -13.61 11.58 3.36
N ILE A 97 -14.76 10.91 3.18
CA ILE A 97 -15.12 10.33 1.87
C ILE A 97 -15.36 11.44 0.83
N GLU A 98 -15.97 12.55 1.22
CA GLU A 98 -16.14 13.71 0.35
C GLU A 98 -14.78 14.30 -0.03
N GLU A 99 -13.87 14.52 0.92
CA GLU A 99 -12.51 15.01 0.68
C GLU A 99 -11.71 14.10 -0.28
N ILE A 100 -11.81 12.77 -0.13
CA ILE A 100 -11.16 11.81 -1.02
C ILE A 100 -11.75 11.90 -2.45
N ASN A 101 -13.06 12.09 -2.58
CA ASN A 101 -13.70 12.24 -3.89
C ASN A 101 -13.37 13.58 -4.55
N ASP A 102 -13.28 14.66 -3.77
CA ASP A 102 -12.88 15.98 -4.25
C ASP A 102 -11.42 15.95 -4.74
N ASP A 103 -10.49 15.37 -3.97
CA ASP A 103 -9.11 15.15 -4.42
C ASP A 103 -9.06 14.29 -5.68
N PHE A 104 -9.88 13.24 -5.79
CA PHE A 104 -9.96 12.46 -7.02
C PHE A 104 -10.47 13.28 -8.22
N ALA A 105 -11.43 14.18 -8.01
CA ALA A 105 -11.93 15.05 -9.07
C ALA A 105 -10.88 16.07 -9.54
N GLU A 106 -10.00 16.52 -8.64
CA GLU A 106 -8.94 17.49 -8.93
C GLU A 106 -7.67 16.84 -9.48
N SER A 107 -7.18 15.79 -8.81
CA SER A 107 -5.89 15.14 -9.05
C SER A 107 -5.99 13.94 -10.00
N ALA A 108 -7.21 13.43 -10.25
CA ALA A 108 -7.49 12.29 -11.13
C ALA A 108 -6.56 11.10 -10.88
N ASN A 109 -5.61 10.86 -11.80
CA ASN A 109 -4.71 9.72 -11.73
C ASN A 109 -3.82 9.71 -10.48
N TYR A 110 -3.52 10.89 -9.93
CA TYR A 110 -2.58 11.06 -8.80
C TYR A 110 -3.25 11.01 -7.42
N SER A 111 -4.55 10.74 -7.37
CA SER A 111 -5.28 10.58 -6.12
C SER A 111 -5.20 9.13 -5.61
N ASP A 112 -5.09 8.95 -4.29
CA ASP A 112 -5.18 7.62 -3.66
C ASP A 112 -6.49 6.91 -4.01
N ALA A 113 -7.58 7.67 -4.22
CA ALA A 113 -8.86 7.09 -4.63
C ALA A 113 -8.75 6.35 -5.98
N ASN A 114 -7.90 6.83 -6.89
CA ASN A 114 -7.66 6.21 -8.19
C ASN A 114 -7.11 4.79 -8.05
N LEU A 115 -6.22 4.58 -7.06
CA LEU A 115 -5.61 3.28 -6.77
C LEU A 115 -6.68 2.23 -6.48
N ALA A 116 -7.66 2.56 -5.64
CA ALA A 116 -8.75 1.65 -5.32
C ALA A 116 -9.82 1.61 -6.42
N LYS A 117 -10.29 2.77 -6.87
CA LYS A 117 -11.45 2.91 -7.76
C LYS A 117 -11.20 2.38 -9.18
N ASN A 118 -10.13 2.84 -9.81
CA ASN A 118 -9.87 2.57 -11.22
C ASN A 118 -8.83 1.48 -11.43
N LYS A 119 -7.87 1.35 -10.51
CA LYS A 119 -6.79 0.35 -10.58
C LYS A 119 -7.10 -0.91 -9.78
N GLY A 120 -8.00 -0.86 -8.80
CA GLY A 120 -8.43 -2.04 -8.05
C GLY A 120 -7.46 -2.51 -6.98
N PHE A 121 -6.59 -1.63 -6.48
CA PHE A 121 -5.67 -1.92 -5.40
C PHE A 121 -6.29 -1.68 -4.04
N PHE A 122 -6.02 -2.57 -3.10
CA PHE A 122 -6.12 -2.23 -1.68
C PHE A 122 -5.03 -1.21 -1.33
N VAL A 123 -5.32 -0.28 -0.42
CA VAL A 123 -4.32 0.67 0.07
C VAL A 123 -4.12 0.42 1.55
N TYR A 124 -2.89 0.12 1.95
CA TYR A 124 -2.49 -0.02 3.34
C TYR A 124 -1.47 1.04 3.70
N ASN A 125 -1.66 1.65 4.87
CA ASN A 125 -0.79 2.67 5.41
C ASN A 125 -0.18 2.20 6.72
N GLY A 126 1.14 2.38 6.87
CA GLY A 126 1.80 2.23 8.15
C GLY A 126 1.30 3.30 9.14
N ILE A 127 1.06 2.90 10.39
CA ILE A 127 0.79 3.84 11.49
C ILE A 127 2.03 4.69 11.72
N GLU A 128 1.86 6.02 11.71
CA GLU A 128 2.95 6.98 11.90
C GLU A 128 2.97 7.58 13.31
N GLY A 129 3.79 8.61 13.52
CA GLY A 129 3.92 9.32 14.80
C GLY A 129 5.32 9.19 15.40
N TYR A 130 5.54 9.85 16.53
CA TYR A 130 6.79 9.83 17.32
C TYR A 130 6.66 8.99 18.59
N ASN A 131 5.49 9.04 19.23
CA ASN A 131 5.18 8.26 20.42
C ASN A 131 4.00 7.30 20.17
N PRO A 132 3.95 6.16 20.87
CA PRO A 132 2.80 5.26 20.82
C PRO A 132 1.48 5.98 21.13
N GLY A 133 0.46 5.76 20.31
CA GLY A 133 -0.88 6.33 20.47
C GLY A 133 -1.09 7.73 19.91
N GLU A 134 -0.06 8.37 19.34
CA GLU A 134 -0.22 9.65 18.63
C GLU A 134 -1.03 9.50 17.34
N ASP A 135 -0.79 8.41 16.61
CA ASP A 135 -1.62 7.94 15.52
C ASP A 135 -2.21 6.58 15.86
N TYR A 136 -3.41 6.34 15.36
CA TYR A 136 -4.09 5.06 15.45
C TYR A 136 -5.17 4.98 14.36
N PRO A 137 -5.47 3.78 13.84
CA PRO A 137 -6.51 3.59 12.84
C PRO A 137 -7.89 3.71 13.47
N VAL A 138 -8.60 4.79 13.15
CA VAL A 138 -9.98 5.00 13.58
C VAL A 138 -10.88 3.93 12.95
N GLY A 139 -11.74 3.31 13.76
CA GLY A 139 -12.59 2.18 13.37
C GLY A 139 -11.98 0.80 13.64
N TYR A 140 -10.86 0.74 14.34
CA TYR A 140 -10.24 -0.47 14.87
C TYR A 140 -10.27 -0.46 16.40
N GLU A 141 -10.74 -1.56 17.00
CA GLU A 141 -10.95 -1.68 18.47
C GLU A 141 -9.81 -2.44 19.17
N GLY A 142 -8.79 -2.88 18.44
CA GLY A 142 -7.65 -3.63 18.99
C GLY A 142 -6.44 -2.75 19.30
N GLU A 143 -5.46 -3.34 19.96
CA GLU A 143 -4.16 -2.70 20.15
C GLU A 143 -3.42 -2.55 18.82
N THR A 144 -2.69 -1.45 18.69
CA THR A 144 -1.87 -1.16 17.51
C THR A 144 -0.54 -0.56 17.95
N LYS A 145 0.46 -0.70 17.10
CA LYS A 145 1.78 -0.08 17.28
C LYS A 145 2.22 0.62 16.00
N MET A 146 3.20 1.50 16.17
CA MET A 146 3.78 2.25 15.06
C MET A 146 4.38 1.31 14.03
N GLY A 147 4.12 1.60 12.75
CA GLY A 147 4.50 0.76 11.63
C GLY A 147 3.56 -0.40 11.33
N ASP A 148 2.56 -0.71 12.16
CA ASP A 148 1.49 -1.65 11.74
C ASP A 148 0.79 -1.08 10.51
N TYR A 149 0.42 -1.96 9.58
CA TYR A 149 -0.25 -1.55 8.34
C TYR A 149 -1.76 -1.69 8.50
N PHE A 150 -2.49 -0.58 8.42
CA PHE A 150 -3.95 -0.60 8.42
C PHE A 150 -4.52 -0.44 7.00
N ARG A 151 -5.62 -1.14 6.71
CA ARG A 151 -6.33 -1.09 5.43
C ARG A 151 -7.12 0.23 5.32
N TYR A 152 -6.61 1.16 4.53
CA TYR A 152 -7.18 2.48 4.31
C TYR A 152 -8.33 2.43 3.29
N LEU A 153 -8.03 2.03 2.05
CA LEU A 153 -9.01 1.93 0.97
C LEU A 153 -9.20 0.48 0.51
N VAL A 154 -10.46 0.12 0.26
CA VAL A 154 -10.86 -1.17 -0.28
C VAL A 154 -11.48 -0.96 -1.67
N PRO A 155 -10.95 -1.59 -2.72
CA PRO A 155 -11.53 -1.54 -4.06
C PRO A 155 -12.78 -2.41 -4.15
N THR A 156 -13.75 -2.04 -4.99
CA THR A 156 -14.91 -2.89 -5.30
C THR A 156 -14.66 -3.86 -6.46
N VAL A 157 -13.66 -3.56 -7.30
CA VAL A 157 -13.18 -4.43 -8.39
C VAL A 157 -11.68 -4.59 -8.25
N TYR A 158 -11.21 -5.83 -8.16
CA TYR A 158 -9.83 -6.12 -7.76
C TYR A 158 -8.85 -6.14 -8.93
N ALA A 159 -7.63 -5.66 -8.67
CA ALA A 159 -6.47 -5.96 -9.49
C ALA A 159 -5.89 -7.33 -9.17
N SER A 160 -5.22 -7.90 -10.17
CA SER A 160 -4.40 -9.10 -10.06
C SER A 160 -2.99 -8.83 -10.58
N ILE A 161 -2.17 -9.87 -10.54
CA ILE A 161 -0.82 -9.84 -11.11
C ILE A 161 -0.80 -9.52 -12.62
N ASP A 162 -1.90 -9.81 -13.33
CA ASP A 162 -2.02 -9.58 -14.77
C ASP A 162 -2.14 -8.09 -15.13
N ASP A 163 -2.43 -7.24 -14.14
CA ASP A 163 -2.41 -5.78 -14.30
C ASP A 163 -0.99 -5.20 -14.29
N PHE A 164 0.05 -6.03 -14.10
CA PHE A 164 1.45 -5.61 -14.11
C PHE A 164 2.20 -6.20 -15.31
N PRO A 165 3.12 -5.43 -15.93
CA PRO A 165 4.09 -5.94 -16.90
C PRO A 165 4.94 -7.02 -16.25
N GLU A 166 5.26 -8.07 -17.00
CA GLU A 166 6.03 -9.23 -16.53
C GLU A 166 7.32 -8.81 -15.81
N GLU A 167 8.03 -7.82 -16.33
CA GLU A 167 9.31 -7.34 -15.80
C GLU A 167 9.19 -6.69 -14.40
N LEU A 168 8.00 -6.19 -14.05
CA LEU A 168 7.73 -5.54 -12.76
C LEU A 168 7.19 -6.51 -11.71
N ARG A 169 6.63 -7.65 -12.13
CA ARG A 169 5.97 -8.61 -11.21
C ARG A 169 6.91 -9.10 -10.11
N ARG A 170 8.20 -9.23 -10.39
CA ARG A 170 9.23 -9.61 -9.41
C ARG A 170 9.34 -8.70 -8.19
N GLY A 171 8.81 -7.48 -8.26
CA GLY A 171 8.75 -6.55 -7.12
C GLY A 171 7.51 -6.70 -6.23
N ILE A 172 6.60 -7.65 -6.53
CA ILE A 172 5.39 -7.89 -5.77
C ILE A 172 5.64 -9.01 -4.75
N ALA A 173 5.52 -8.70 -3.46
CA ALA A 173 5.67 -9.67 -2.38
C ALA A 173 4.38 -10.49 -2.23
N VAL A 174 4.47 -11.80 -2.03
CA VAL A 174 3.30 -12.69 -2.04
C VAL A 174 3.08 -13.30 -0.67
N SER A 175 1.82 -13.29 -0.23
CA SER A 175 1.37 -13.98 0.96
C SER A 175 0.56 -15.22 0.62
N ASP A 176 0.78 -16.30 1.36
CA ASP A 176 -0.06 -17.50 1.32
C ASP A 176 -1.14 -17.47 2.44
N THR A 177 -1.07 -16.51 3.37
CA THR A 177 -1.93 -16.46 4.56
C THR A 177 -2.84 -15.25 4.63
N VAL A 178 -2.35 -14.07 4.23
CA VAL A 178 -3.12 -12.83 4.28
C VAL A 178 -4.25 -12.87 3.25
N ASP A 179 -5.43 -12.37 3.64
CA ASP A 179 -6.57 -12.07 2.76
C ASP A 179 -6.94 -10.60 2.94
N PHE A 180 -6.69 -9.78 1.91
CA PHE A 180 -6.94 -8.35 1.99
C PHE A 180 -8.41 -7.98 2.14
N THR A 181 -9.35 -8.92 1.99
CA THR A 181 -10.78 -8.67 2.27
C THR A 181 -11.15 -8.87 3.73
N VAL A 182 -10.31 -9.57 4.51
CA VAL A 182 -10.53 -9.87 5.93
C VAL A 182 -9.54 -9.12 6.83
N ASP A 183 -8.25 -9.12 6.47
CA ASP A 183 -7.18 -8.65 7.33
C ASP A 183 -7.02 -7.13 7.26
N ARG A 184 -7.71 -6.43 8.17
CA ARG A 184 -7.76 -4.96 8.25
C ARG A 184 -6.49 -4.33 8.82
N LEU A 185 -5.71 -5.10 9.59
CA LEU A 185 -4.48 -4.66 10.23
C LEU A 185 -3.43 -5.78 10.08
N LEU A 186 -2.21 -5.42 9.69
CA LEU A 186 -1.07 -6.33 9.65
C LEU A 186 -0.03 -5.87 10.67
N ASP A 187 0.35 -6.78 11.56
CA ASP A 187 1.40 -6.55 12.56
C ASP A 187 2.75 -6.33 11.86
N ASN A 188 3.39 -5.21 12.18
CA ASN A 188 4.67 -4.81 11.61
C ASN A 188 5.80 -5.85 11.80
N ASP A 189 5.81 -6.53 12.95
CA ASP A 189 6.84 -7.53 13.29
C ASP A 189 6.64 -8.84 12.51
N LEU A 190 5.45 -9.05 11.96
CA LEU A 190 5.06 -10.25 11.23
C LEU A 190 5.12 -10.07 9.71
N ILE A 191 5.56 -8.91 9.18
CA ILE A 191 5.67 -8.67 7.73
C ILE A 191 6.49 -9.76 7.01
N ASN A 192 7.58 -10.21 7.62
CA ASN A 192 8.41 -11.31 7.06
C ASN A 192 7.75 -12.69 7.12
N THR A 193 6.76 -12.87 8.01
CA THR A 193 5.95 -14.08 8.12
C THR A 193 4.77 -14.05 7.16
N TYR A 194 4.19 -12.87 6.94
CA TYR A 194 3.09 -12.69 5.99
C TYR A 194 3.56 -12.80 4.55
N PHE A 195 4.69 -12.19 4.20
CA PHE A 195 5.19 -12.11 2.83
C PHE A 195 6.53 -12.83 2.72
N THR A 196 6.47 -14.12 2.42
CA THR A 196 7.61 -15.05 2.52
C THR A 196 8.33 -15.29 1.20
N ARG A 197 7.80 -14.76 0.10
CA ARG A 197 8.36 -14.88 -1.25
C ARG A 197 8.01 -13.68 -2.10
N MET A 198 8.80 -13.47 -3.15
CA MET A 198 8.44 -12.57 -4.24
C MET A 198 7.63 -13.36 -5.28
N TYR A 199 6.86 -12.67 -6.09
CA TYR A 199 6.29 -13.27 -7.28
C TYR A 199 7.44 -13.58 -8.24
N SER A 200 7.65 -14.87 -8.52
CA SER A 200 8.56 -15.34 -9.56
C SER A 200 7.71 -16.00 -10.64
N GLU A 201 8.03 -15.74 -11.90
CA GLU A 201 7.50 -16.55 -13.02
C GLU A 201 7.87 -18.03 -12.88
#